data_AF-W4GS28-F1
#
_entry.id   AF-W4GS28-F1
#
_cell.length_a   1.000
_cell.length_b   1.000
_cell.length_c   1.000
_cell.angle_alpha   90.00
_cell.angle_beta   90.00
_cell.angle_gamma   90.00
#
_symmetry.space_group_name_H-M   'P 1'
#
loop_
_entity.id
_entity.type
_entity.pdbx_description
1 polymer ?
#
loop_
_entity_poly.entity_id
_entity_poly.type
_entity_poly.pdbx_seq_one_letter_code
_entity_poly.pdbx_strand_id
1 'polypeptide(L)'
;MKVNGDNAYKIPHMAKVKKSRQGSLPRNVVCPREVYDMARASLAGVDTAAVVRACASELEMAASLNELSFELECIALNSESSDDVMSVLNDIGIEPISIDE
;
A
#
# COMPACT_ATOMS: atom_id res chain seq x y z
N MET A 1 42.79 -16.26 9.12
CA MET A 1 41.82 -15.43 8.38
C MET A 1 41.43 -14.25 9.26
N LYS A 2 42.01 -13.07 9.04
CA LYS A 2 41.66 -11.84 9.76
C LYS A 2 40.46 -11.22 9.06
N VAL A 3 39.30 -11.21 9.72
CA VAL A 3 38.13 -10.48 9.26
C VAL A 3 38.29 -9.02 9.66
N ASN A 4 38.67 -8.18 8.70
CA ASN A 4 38.59 -6.73 8.81
C ASN A 4 37.14 -6.31 8.50
N GLY A 5 36.41 -5.90 9.53
CA GLY A 5 35.14 -5.18 9.38
C GLY A 5 35.04 -4.18 10.52
N ASP A 6 35.03 -2.89 10.19
CA ASP A 6 34.75 -1.84 11.15
C ASP A 6 33.26 -1.87 11.53
N ASN A 7 32.95 -1.74 12.82
CA ASN A 7 31.57 -1.69 13.31
C ASN A 7 30.94 -0.31 13.08
N ALA A 8 31.02 0.22 11.85
CA ALA A 8 30.52 1.54 11.49
C ALA A 8 28.99 1.66 11.58
N TYR A 9 28.27 0.54 11.56
CA TYR A 9 26.87 0.52 11.96
C TYR A 9 26.81 0.19 13.43
N LYS A 10 26.52 1.20 14.28
CA LYS A 10 26.13 0.97 15.68
C LYS A 10 24.96 -0.01 15.67
N ILE A 11 25.24 -1.29 15.90
CA ILE A 11 24.23 -2.27 16.26
C ILE A 11 23.42 -1.61 17.38
N PRO A 12 22.09 -1.45 17.25
CA PRO A 12 21.28 -0.83 18.28
C PRO A 12 21.67 -1.49 19.59
N HIS A 13 22.23 -0.69 20.51
CA HIS A 13 22.73 -1.21 21.76
C HIS A 13 21.48 -1.55 22.57
N MET A 14 20.90 -2.73 22.31
CA MET A 14 19.62 -3.26 22.84
C MET A 14 19.67 -3.49 24.36
N ALA A 15 20.60 -2.80 25.03
CA ALA A 15 20.93 -2.88 26.43
C ALA A 15 21.12 -4.32 26.88
N LYS A 16 21.69 -5.19 26.01
CA LYS A 16 21.82 -6.64 26.27
C LYS A 16 22.50 -6.91 27.61
N VAL A 17 23.54 -6.15 27.93
CA VAL A 17 24.23 -6.21 29.24
C VAL A 17 23.31 -5.80 30.40
N LYS A 18 22.55 -4.71 30.26
CA LYS A 18 21.58 -4.24 31.28
C LYS A 18 20.45 -5.24 31.48
N LYS A 19 19.86 -5.75 30.39
CA LYS A 19 18.81 -6.77 30.42
C LYS A 19 19.30 -8.08 31.01
N SER A 20 20.55 -8.47 30.72
CA SER A 20 21.19 -9.65 31.31
C SER A 20 21.31 -9.52 32.83
N ARG A 21 21.82 -8.38 33.32
CA ARG A 21 21.87 -8.07 34.76
C ARG A 21 20.48 -8.08 35.43
N GLN A 22 19.44 -7.72 34.69
CA GLN A 22 18.05 -7.71 35.16
C GLN A 22 17.32 -9.06 34.95
N GLY A 23 17.99 -10.10 34.44
CA GLY A 23 17.36 -11.38 34.10
C GLY A 23 16.32 -11.32 32.98
N SER A 24 16.16 -10.15 32.33
CA SER A 24 15.16 -9.86 31.30
C SER A 24 15.74 -9.91 29.89
N LEU A 25 16.98 -10.41 29.72
CA LEU A 25 17.55 -10.62 28.40
C LEU A 25 16.72 -11.70 27.70
N PRO A 26 16.04 -11.37 26.58
CA PRO A 26 15.33 -12.38 25.83
C PRO A 26 16.34 -13.46 25.45
N ARG A 27 15.99 -14.73 25.70
CA ARG A 27 16.78 -15.84 25.14
C ARG A 27 16.84 -15.62 23.64
N ASN A 28 18.04 -15.67 23.06
CA ASN A 28 18.15 -15.85 21.62
C ASN A 28 17.31 -17.10 21.31
N VAL A 29 16.19 -16.93 20.63
CA VAL A 29 15.42 -18.05 20.11
C VAL A 29 16.28 -18.60 18.98
N VAL A 30 17.10 -19.59 19.32
CA VAL A 30 17.77 -20.39 18.31
C VAL A 30 16.65 -21.06 17.54
N CYS A 31 16.45 -20.63 16.29
CA CYS A 31 15.48 -21.27 15.42
C CYS A 31 15.89 -22.75 15.28
N PRO A 32 15.00 -23.71 15.59
CA PRO A 32 15.28 -25.11 15.36
C PRO A 32 15.68 -25.33 13.90
N ARG A 33 16.72 -26.14 13.68
CA ARG A 33 17.32 -26.33 12.36
C ARG A 33 16.29 -26.81 11.33
N GLU A 34 15.38 -27.68 11.75
CA GLU A 34 14.29 -28.21 10.93
C GLU A 34 13.31 -27.12 10.46
N VAL A 35 12.95 -26.18 11.36
CA VAL A 35 12.06 -25.05 11.03
C VAL A 35 12.75 -24.12 10.03
N TYR A 36 14.05 -23.87 10.22
CA TYR A 36 14.84 -23.07 9.29
C TYR A 36 14.92 -23.73 7.91
N ASP A 37 15.26 -25.01 7.85
CA ASP A 37 15.42 -25.73 6.58
C ASP A 37 14.08 -25.85 5.83
N MET A 38 12.97 -26.05 6.55
CA MET A 38 11.61 -26.02 5.99
C MET A 38 11.25 -24.65 5.40
N ALA A 39 11.45 -23.57 6.16
CA ALA A 39 11.18 -22.22 5.67
C ALA A 39 12.06 -21.85 4.47
N ARG A 40 13.33 -22.26 4.50
CA ARG A 40 14.27 -22.06 3.40
C ARG A 40 13.85 -22.83 2.14
N ALA A 41 13.43 -24.09 2.28
CA ALA A 41 12.94 -24.89 1.16
C ALA A 41 11.65 -24.29 0.57
N SER A 42 10.74 -23.83 1.43
CA SER A 42 9.53 -23.12 1.02
C SER A 42 9.86 -21.86 0.21
N LEU A 43 10.77 -21.02 0.73
CA LEU A 43 11.25 -19.81 0.03
C LEU A 43 11.94 -20.12 -1.31
N ALA A 44 12.74 -21.19 -1.36
CA ALA A 44 13.43 -21.60 -2.59
C ALA A 44 12.46 -22.13 -3.67
N GLY A 45 11.30 -22.66 -3.27
CA GLY A 45 10.26 -23.13 -4.18
C GLY A 45 9.38 -22.01 -4.75
N VAL A 46 9.50 -20.77 -4.26
CA VAL A 46 8.72 -19.64 -4.79
C VAL A 46 9.35 -19.13 -6.07
N ASP A 47 8.59 -19.15 -7.17
CA ASP A 47 8.93 -18.39 -8.37
C ASP A 47 8.68 -16.90 -8.12
N THR A 48 9.72 -16.22 -7.65
CA THR A 48 9.68 -14.79 -7.35
C THR A 48 9.36 -13.96 -8.59
N ALA A 49 9.74 -14.40 -9.78
CA ALA A 49 9.45 -13.70 -11.02
C ALA A 49 7.95 -13.80 -11.37
N ALA A 50 7.31 -14.95 -11.13
CA ALA A 50 5.87 -15.09 -11.27
C ALA A 50 5.11 -14.19 -10.29
N VAL A 51 5.55 -14.15 -9.02
CA VAL A 51 4.93 -13.28 -8.00
C VAL A 51 5.05 -11.79 -8.37
N VAL A 52 6.22 -11.37 -8.87
CA VAL A 52 6.42 -9.97 -9.32
C VAL A 52 5.53 -9.64 -10.50
N ARG A 53 5.38 -10.54 -11.48
CA ARG A 53 4.46 -10.35 -12.62
C ARG A 53 3.01 -10.25 -12.16
N ALA A 54 2.57 -11.12 -11.25
CA ALA A 54 1.23 -11.07 -10.69
C ALA A 54 0.97 -9.74 -9.98
N CYS A 55 1.90 -9.31 -9.13
CA CYS A 55 1.82 -8.03 -8.43
C CYS A 55 1.76 -6.83 -9.39
N ALA A 56 2.57 -6.84 -10.46
CA ALA A 56 2.53 -5.78 -11.47
C ALA A 56 1.18 -5.72 -12.20
N SER A 57 0.61 -6.88 -12.55
CA SER A 57 -0.72 -6.97 -13.16
C SER A 57 -1.82 -6.50 -12.22
N GLU A 58 -1.76 -6.85 -10.94
CA GLU A 58 -2.71 -6.37 -9.92
C GLU A 58 -2.66 -4.84 -9.79
N LEU A 59 -1.45 -4.25 -9.79
CA LEU A 59 -1.27 -2.81 -9.68
C LEU A 59 -1.78 -2.07 -10.92
N GLU A 60 -1.58 -2.63 -12.11
CA GLU A 60 -2.13 -2.10 -13.36
C GLU A 60 -3.67 -2.09 -13.33
N MET A 61 -4.29 -3.21 -12.96
CA MET A 61 -5.75 -3.30 -12.83
C MET A 61 -6.29 -2.31 -11.79
N ALA A 62 -5.60 -2.16 -10.66
CA ALA A 62 -5.99 -1.21 -9.62
C ALA A 62 -5.93 0.25 -10.12
N ALA A 63 -4.93 0.59 -10.95
CA ALA A 63 -4.84 1.91 -11.57
C ALA A 63 -6.02 2.15 -12.53
N SER A 64 -6.34 1.18 -13.39
CA SER A 64 -7.49 1.28 -14.30
C SER A 64 -8.83 1.39 -13.57
N LEU A 65 -9.00 0.64 -12.46
CA LEU A 65 -10.21 0.75 -11.64
C LEU A 65 -10.33 2.11 -10.96
N ASN A 66 -9.22 2.68 -10.51
CA ASN A 66 -9.20 4.02 -9.92
C ASN A 66 -9.55 5.10 -10.96
N GLU A 67 -9.02 4.99 -12.17
CA GLU A 67 -9.36 5.89 -13.29
C GLU A 67 -10.86 5.81 -13.62
N LEU A 68 -11.40 4.60 -13.79
CA LEU A 68 -12.82 4.40 -14.02
C LEU A 68 -13.69 4.95 -12.87
N SER A 69 -13.26 4.74 -11.62
CA SER A 69 -13.97 5.27 -10.45
C SER A 69 -14.03 6.79 -10.47
N PHE A 70 -12.94 7.45 -10.84
CA PHE A 70 -12.88 8.90 -10.98
C PHE A 70 -13.82 9.39 -12.09
N GLU A 71 -13.82 8.74 -13.26
CA GLU A 71 -14.73 9.10 -14.35
C GLU A 71 -16.20 8.95 -13.94
N LEU A 72 -16.54 7.86 -13.24
CA LEU A 72 -17.89 7.64 -12.73
C LEU A 72 -18.29 8.68 -11.68
N GLU A 73 -17.37 9.09 -10.81
CA GLU A 73 -17.59 10.18 -9.85
C GLU A 73 -17.83 11.51 -10.59
N CYS A 74 -17.03 11.83 -11.61
CA CYS A 74 -17.27 13.01 -12.45
C CYS A 74 -18.64 12.97 -13.12
N ILE A 75 -19.06 11.81 -13.67
CA ILE A 75 -20.39 11.69 -14.29
C ILE A 75 -21.51 11.87 -13.25
N ALA A 76 -21.36 11.27 -12.07
CA ALA A 76 -22.34 11.38 -10.99
C ALA A 76 -22.45 12.81 -10.45
N LEU A 77 -21.34 13.55 -10.36
CA LEU A 77 -21.31 14.93 -9.88
C LEU A 77 -21.65 15.96 -10.97
N ASN A 78 -21.35 15.68 -12.24
CA ASN A 78 -21.70 16.54 -13.38
C ASN A 78 -23.21 16.52 -13.72
N SER A 79 -24.06 15.82 -12.95
CA SER A 79 -25.51 16.01 -13.00
C SER A 79 -25.94 17.40 -12.51
N GLU A 80 -25.03 18.17 -11.89
CA GLU A 80 -25.23 19.59 -11.57
C GLU A 80 -25.11 20.54 -12.79
N SER A 81 -24.96 20.03 -14.02
CA SER A 81 -25.15 20.86 -15.22
C SER A 81 -26.56 21.47 -15.33
N SER A 82 -27.51 21.04 -14.49
CA SER A 82 -28.75 21.78 -14.26
C SER A 82 -28.46 23.20 -13.76
N ASP A 83 -27.57 23.42 -12.79
CA ASP A 83 -27.27 24.76 -12.27
C ASP A 83 -26.50 25.63 -13.28
N ASP A 84 -25.60 25.02 -14.06
CA ASP A 84 -24.93 25.69 -15.18
C ASP A 84 -25.92 26.06 -16.29
N VAL A 85 -26.88 25.19 -16.62
CA VAL A 85 -27.92 25.50 -17.62
C VAL A 85 -28.90 26.55 -17.08
N MET A 86 -29.28 26.50 -15.81
CA MET A 86 -30.17 27.47 -15.18
C MET A 86 -29.52 28.87 -15.09
N SER A 87 -28.22 28.95 -14.78
CA SER A 87 -27.47 30.21 -14.79
C SER A 87 -27.33 30.78 -16.20
N VAL A 88 -27.03 29.96 -17.21
CA VAL A 88 -26.95 30.39 -18.62
C VAL A 88 -28.31 30.87 -19.13
N LEU A 89 -29.41 30.19 -18.80
CA LEU A 89 -30.77 30.60 -19.16
C LEU A 89 -31.14 31.95 -18.55
N ASN A 90 -30.75 32.18 -17.28
CA ASN A 90 -30.95 33.46 -16.60
C ASN A 90 -30.13 34.59 -17.26
N ASP A 91 -28.87 34.33 -17.64
CA ASP A 91 -27.98 35.29 -18.31
C ASP A 91 -28.50 35.74 -19.68
N ILE A 92 -29.23 34.88 -20.39
CA ILE A 92 -29.90 35.22 -21.68
C ILE A 92 -31.36 35.67 -21.51
N GLY A 93 -31.84 35.84 -20.27
CA GLY A 93 -33.18 36.34 -19.96
C GLY A 93 -34.30 35.34 -20.26
N ILE A 94 -34.00 34.05 -20.30
CA ILE A 94 -34.99 32.98 -20.44
C ILE A 94 -35.35 32.44 -19.06
N GLU A 95 -36.60 32.64 -18.66
CA GLU A 95 -37.13 32.12 -17.39
C GLU A 95 -37.45 30.61 -17.53
N PRO A 96 -36.86 29.74 -16.70
CA PRO A 96 -37.16 28.31 -16.74
C PRO A 96 -38.60 28.03 -16.34
N ILE A 97 -39.29 27.16 -17.08
CA ILE A 97 -40.63 26.71 -16.72
C ILE A 97 -40.49 25.59 -15.69
N SER A 98 -40.91 25.84 -14.45
CA SER A 98 -41.05 24.78 -13.45
C SER A 98 -42.20 23.87 -13.85
N ILE A 99 -41.92 22.57 -14.01
CA ILE A 99 -42.93 21.53 -14.15
C ILE A 99 -42.92 20.77 -12.83
N ASP A 100 -43.45 21.41 -11.79
CA ASP A 100 -43.75 20.72 -10.54
C ASP A 100 -44.98 19.83 -10.77
N GLU A 101 -44.84 18.53 -10.53
CA GLU A 101 -45.93 17.54 -10.57
C GLU A 101 -46.61 17.40 -9.19
#